data_AF-A0A8S3I2Y7-F1
#
_entry.id   AF-A0A8S3I2Y7-F1
#
_cell.length_a   1.000
_cell.length_b   1.000
_cell.length_c   1.000
_cell.angle_alpha   90.00
_cell.angle_beta   90.00
_cell.angle_gamma   90.00
#
_symmetry.space_group_name_H-M   'P 1'
#
loop_
_entity.id
_entity.type
_entity.pdbx_description
1 polymer ?
#
loop_
_entity_poly.entity_id
_entity_poly.type
_entity_poly.pdbx_seq_one_letter_code
_entity_poly.pdbx_strand_id
1 'polypeptide(L)'
;TTYNYNTTRHDSTGYTPFELMFARSPRFMFDFISPPSVPLTTDTYRKTMQQFMEHTLLAARNSNLRHQLKAKQRYDSNRPNPQYYIGQNVIIRNRSLAMNKFSSKFIGPYTNVKQVNNKTYVVQNTKNNQQTPITVQDLRSI
;
A
#
# COMPACT_ATOMS: atom_id res chain seq x y z
N THR A 1 19.61 2.50 4.81
CA THR A 1 19.92 1.44 5.81
C THR A 1 18.66 1.13 6.61
N THR A 2 18.51 -0.11 7.08
CA THR A 2 17.32 -0.56 7.84
C THR A 2 17.09 0.23 9.13
N TYR A 3 18.16 0.62 9.83
CA TYR A 3 18.08 1.40 11.06
C TYR A 3 17.43 2.78 10.85
N ASN A 4 17.88 3.55 9.85
CA ASN A 4 17.35 4.89 9.57
C ASN A 4 15.84 4.86 9.28
N TYR A 5 15.36 3.84 8.55
CA TYR A 5 13.92 3.71 8.28
C TYR A 5 13.10 3.46 9.55
N ASN A 6 13.64 2.68 10.49
CA ASN A 6 12.98 2.34 11.75
C ASN A 6 13.05 3.45 12.80
N THR A 7 14.03 4.35 12.72
CA THR A 7 14.24 5.45 13.67
C THR A 7 13.82 6.82 13.16
N THR A 8 13.42 6.93 11.89
CA THR A 8 12.84 8.16 11.32
C THR A 8 11.34 8.19 11.57
N ARG A 9 10.78 9.35 11.95
CA ARG A 9 9.33 9.52 12.13
C ARG A 9 8.63 9.42 10.78
N HIS A 10 7.59 8.60 10.71
CA HIS A 10 6.78 8.48 9.50
C HIS A 10 5.64 9.49 9.56
N ASP A 11 5.43 10.25 8.49
CA ASP A 11 4.38 11.28 8.40
C ASP A 11 2.97 10.70 8.62
N SER A 12 2.74 9.47 8.15
CA SER A 12 1.45 8.79 8.25
C SER A 12 1.03 8.45 9.69
N THR A 13 1.99 8.15 10.57
CA THR A 13 1.73 7.77 11.97
C THR A 13 2.14 8.86 12.96
N GLY A 14 3.08 9.75 12.61
CA GLY A 14 3.71 10.72 13.50
C GLY A 14 4.82 10.14 14.40
N TYR A 15 5.06 8.84 14.34
CA TYR A 15 6.01 8.11 15.18
C TYR A 15 6.96 7.26 14.33
N THR A 16 8.07 6.88 14.93
CA THR A 16 9.01 5.94 14.33
C THR A 16 8.47 4.51 14.45
N PRO A 17 8.73 3.62 13.48
CA PRO A 17 8.39 2.19 13.63
C PRO A 17 8.98 1.56 14.90
N PHE A 18 10.18 1.99 15.30
CA PHE A 18 10.83 1.54 16.52
C PHE A 18 10.04 1.91 17.78
N GLU A 19 9.60 3.17 17.90
CA GLU A 19 8.79 3.64 19.04
C GLU A 19 7.47 2.88 19.13
N LEU A 20 6.80 2.63 18.00
CA LEU A 20 5.52 1.91 18.00
C LEU A 20 5.67 0.44 18.40
N MET A 21 6.81 -0.18 18.11
CA MET A 21 7.06 -1.58 18.43
C MET A 21 7.59 -1.79 19.85
N PHE A 22 8.47 -0.90 20.33
CA PHE A 22 9.16 -1.07 21.62
C PHE A 22 8.71 -0.09 22.71
N ALA A 23 7.77 0.80 22.41
CA ALA A 23 7.26 1.81 23.33
C ALA A 23 8.34 2.66 24.02
N ARG A 24 9.44 2.90 23.29
CA ARG A 24 10.58 3.69 23.73
C ARG A 24 11.29 4.30 22.54
N SER A 25 12.00 5.39 22.76
CA SER A 25 12.83 5.99 21.73
C SER A 25 14.05 5.11 21.40
N PRO A 26 14.49 5.08 20.12
CA PRO A 26 15.75 4.44 19.75
C PRO A 26 16.91 5.13 20.46
N ARG A 27 17.89 4.33 20.90
CA ARG A 27 19.13 4.84 21.47
C ARG A 27 20.16 5.03 20.37
N PHE A 28 20.80 6.20 20.37
CA PHE A 28 21.87 6.57 19.47
C PHE A 28 23.22 6.66 20.23
N MET A 29 24.33 6.68 19.48
CA MET A 29 25.67 6.73 20.08
C MET A 29 25.89 7.98 20.95
N PHE A 30 25.25 9.10 20.60
CA PHE A 30 25.31 10.33 21.39
C PHE A 30 24.53 10.25 22.71
N ASP A 31 23.55 9.36 22.84
CA ASP A 31 22.76 9.21 24.07
C ASP A 31 23.60 8.64 25.23
N PHE A 32 24.74 8.00 24.94
CA PHE A 32 25.65 7.46 25.94
C PHE A 32 26.53 8.53 26.60
N ILE A 33 26.61 9.73 26.02
CA ILE A 33 27.40 10.85 26.54
C ILE A 33 26.59 11.64 27.58
N SER A 34 25.25 11.52 27.54
CA SER A 34 24.36 12.16 28.50
C SER A 34 24.43 11.47 29.88
N PRO A 35 24.42 12.21 30.99
CA PRO A 35 24.38 11.61 32.32
C PRO A 35 23.17 10.66 32.43
N PRO A 36 23.32 9.50 33.10
CA PRO A 36 22.24 8.54 33.21
C PRO A 36 21.04 9.22 33.87
N SER A 37 19.87 9.12 33.21
CA SER A 37 18.59 9.39 33.86
C SER A 37 18.52 8.60 35.17
N VAL A 38 17.89 9.20 36.18
CA VAL A 38 17.57 8.59 37.48
C VAL A 38 17.19 7.12 37.28
N PRO A 39 17.79 6.16 38.03
CA PRO A 39 17.49 4.75 37.85
C PRO A 39 16.00 4.50 38.08
N LEU A 40 15.26 4.26 37.00
CA LEU A 40 13.88 3.84 37.06
C LEU A 40 13.83 2.43 37.66
N THR A 41 13.09 2.26 38.75
CA THR A 41 12.70 0.91 39.20
C THR A 41 11.94 0.22 38.07
N THR A 42 12.04 -1.10 37.97
CA THR A 42 11.33 -1.93 36.98
C THR A 42 9.84 -1.58 36.88
N ASP A 43 9.18 -1.33 38.01
CA ASP A 43 7.77 -0.91 38.04
C ASP A 43 7.50 0.46 37.43
N THR A 44 8.38 1.43 37.67
CA THR A 44 8.25 2.76 37.07
C THR A 44 8.46 2.72 35.56
N TYR A 45 9.44 1.95 35.09
CA TYR A 45 9.68 1.74 33.66
C TYR A 45 8.48 1.06 32.97
N ARG A 46 7.90 0.04 33.62
CA ARG A 46 6.70 -0.64 33.10
C ARG A 46 5.52 0.32 32.98
N LYS A 47 5.27 1.15 34.00
CA LYS A 47 4.20 2.16 33.97
C LYS A 47 4.40 3.18 32.86
N THR A 48 5.62 3.71 32.69
CA THR A 48 5.91 4.65 31.61
C THR A 48 5.72 4.02 30.22
N MET A 49 6.10 2.74 30.07
CA MET A 49 5.92 2.01 28.82
C MET A 49 4.44 1.78 28.49
N GLN A 50 3.63 1.43 29.49
CA GLN A 50 2.18 1.27 29.33
C GLN A 50 1.50 2.57 28.93
N GLN A 51 1.80 3.67 29.63
CA GLN A 51 1.29 4.99 29.31
C GLN A 51 1.69 5.43 27.89
N PHE A 52 2.95 5.20 27.52
CA PHE A 52 3.42 5.49 26.17
C PHE A 52 2.64 4.69 25.12
N MET A 53 2.46 3.38 25.31
CA MET A 53 1.69 2.55 24.39
C MET A 53 0.25 3.04 24.24
N GLU A 54 -0.44 3.31 25.35
CA GLU A 54 -1.83 3.75 25.33
C GLU A 54 -2.00 5.04 24.52
N HIS A 55 -1.17 6.06 24.80
CA HIS A 55 -1.29 7.35 24.10
C HIS A 55 -0.80 7.28 22.64
N THR A 56 0.35 6.66 22.40
CA THR A 56 0.98 6.71 21.07
C THR A 56 0.33 5.78 20.06
N LEU A 57 -0.12 4.58 20.47
CA LEU A 57 -0.77 3.65 19.55
C LEU A 57 -2.15 4.17 19.11
N LEU A 58 -2.91 4.76 20.04
CA LEU A 58 -4.18 5.39 19.71
C LEU A 58 -3.98 6.59 18.76
N ALA A 59 -3.02 7.46 19.05
CA ALA A 59 -2.71 8.60 18.20
C ALA A 59 -2.23 8.17 16.80
N ALA A 60 -1.31 7.20 16.73
CA ALA A 60 -0.77 6.66 15.49
C ALA A 60 -1.87 6.00 14.64
N ARG A 61 -2.75 5.21 15.26
CA ARG A 61 -3.90 4.59 14.58
C ARG A 61 -4.83 5.61 13.98
N ASN A 62 -5.18 6.65 14.74
CA ASN A 62 -6.06 7.72 14.27
C ASN A 62 -5.43 8.53 13.14
N SER A 63 -4.14 8.87 13.24
CA SER A 63 -3.41 9.55 12.17
C SER A 63 -3.33 8.70 10.91
N ASN A 64 -3.02 7.41 11.06
CA ASN A 64 -2.92 6.50 9.94
C ASN A 64 -4.26 6.36 9.21
N LEU A 65 -5.36 6.20 9.94
CA LEU A 65 -6.71 6.15 9.37
C LEU A 65 -7.04 7.42 8.59
N ARG A 66 -6.75 8.61 9.15
CA ARG A 66 -6.96 9.89 8.46
C ARG A 66 -6.16 9.96 7.15
N HIS A 67 -4.89 9.56 7.18
CA HIS A 67 -4.03 9.52 5.99
C HIS A 67 -4.54 8.53 4.94
N GLN A 68 -5.00 7.34 5.35
CA GLN A 68 -5.60 6.35 4.46
C GLN A 68 -6.86 6.90 3.78
N LEU A 69 -7.76 7.53 4.54
CA LEU A 69 -8.98 8.13 4.00
C LEU A 69 -8.67 9.25 3.00
N LYS A 70 -7.74 10.15 3.33
CA LYS A 70 -7.31 11.23 2.42
C LYS A 70 -6.62 10.67 1.16
N ALA A 71 -5.80 9.63 1.31
CA ALA A 71 -5.16 8.96 0.18
C ALA A 71 -6.20 8.31 -0.73
N LYS A 72 -7.19 7.62 -0.16
CA LYS A 72 -8.31 7.03 -0.90
C LYS A 72 -9.12 8.08 -1.63
N GLN A 73 -9.50 9.17 -0.98
CA GLN A 73 -10.24 10.27 -1.60
C GLN A 73 -9.47 10.82 -2.80
N ARG A 74 -8.19 11.18 -2.64
CA ARG A 74 -7.35 11.67 -3.74
C ARG A 74 -7.23 10.67 -4.88
N TYR A 75 -7.07 9.39 -4.56
CA TYR A 75 -6.99 8.33 -5.56
C TYR A 75 -8.31 8.17 -6.35
N ASP A 76 -9.45 8.27 -5.66
CA ASP A 76 -10.77 8.07 -6.26
C ASP A 76 -11.26 9.32 -7.03
N SER A 77 -10.83 10.54 -6.68
CA SER A 77 -11.35 11.80 -7.26
C SER A 77 -11.28 11.89 -8.79
N ASN A 78 -10.17 11.43 -9.40
CA ASN A 78 -9.94 11.56 -10.84
C ASN A 78 -9.91 10.19 -11.54
N ARG A 79 -10.42 9.14 -10.90
CA ARG A 79 -10.28 7.79 -11.42
C ARG A 79 -11.48 7.44 -12.32
N PRO A 80 -11.27 7.20 -13.63
CA PRO A 80 -12.32 6.66 -14.47
C PRO A 80 -12.66 5.24 -14.00
N ASN A 81 -13.95 4.93 -13.99
CA ASN A 81 -14.46 3.60 -13.66
C ASN A 81 -15.20 3.00 -14.87
N PRO A 82 -14.47 2.61 -15.94
CA PRO A 82 -15.09 2.03 -17.12
C PRO A 82 -15.70 0.67 -16.77
N GLN A 83 -16.94 0.46 -17.21
CA GLN A 83 -17.63 -0.82 -17.10
C GLN A 83 -17.63 -1.52 -18.45
N TYR A 84 -17.40 -2.83 -18.43
CA TYR A 84 -17.40 -3.67 -19.62
C TYR A 84 -18.52 -4.69 -19.54
N TYR A 85 -19.27 -4.84 -20.63
CA TYR A 85 -20.35 -5.81 -20.71
C TYR A 85 -19.81 -7.19 -21.08
N ILE A 86 -20.53 -8.24 -20.68
CA ILE A 86 -20.22 -9.62 -21.09
C ILE A 86 -20.48 -9.73 -22.60
N GLY A 87 -19.56 -10.37 -23.32
CA GLY A 87 -19.55 -10.47 -24.77
C GLY A 87 -18.89 -9.29 -25.49
N GLN A 88 -18.49 -8.23 -24.78
CA GLN A 88 -17.84 -7.07 -25.40
C GLN A 88 -16.41 -7.40 -25.82
N ASN A 89 -16.01 -6.89 -26.99
CA ASN A 89 -14.64 -6.97 -27.47
C ASN A 89 -13.77 -5.92 -26.77
N VAL A 90 -12.65 -6.38 -26.24
CA VAL A 90 -11.68 -5.60 -25.48
C VAL A 90 -10.26 -5.92 -25.93
N ILE A 91 -9.37 -4.96 -25.75
CA ILE A 91 -7.92 -5.14 -25.84
C ILE A 91 -7.31 -5.11 -24.44
N ILE A 92 -6.24 -5.86 -24.26
CA ILE A 92 -5.50 -5.91 -23.00
C ILE A 92 -4.14 -5.26 -23.16
N ARG A 93 -3.64 -4.60 -22.11
CA ARG A 93 -2.30 -4.01 -22.10
C ARG A 93 -1.25 -5.12 -22.17
N ASN A 94 -0.29 -4.98 -23.07
CA ASN A 94 0.84 -5.90 -23.15
C ASN A 94 1.82 -5.62 -22.00
N ARG A 95 2.07 -6.63 -21.17
CA ARG A 95 2.99 -6.61 -20.02
C ARG A 95 4.19 -7.53 -20.22
N SER A 96 4.41 -8.03 -21.44
CA SER A 96 5.57 -8.87 -21.74
C SER A 96 6.87 -8.13 -21.42
N LEU A 97 7.88 -8.85 -20.91
CA LEU A 97 9.21 -8.27 -20.68
C LEU A 97 10.00 -8.09 -21.98
N ALA A 98 9.61 -8.76 -23.06
CA ALA A 98 10.29 -8.76 -24.35
C ALA A 98 9.77 -7.66 -25.31
N MET A 99 9.26 -6.53 -24.79
CA MET A 99 8.76 -5.45 -25.62
C MET A 99 9.87 -4.49 -26.05
N ASN A 100 9.86 -4.13 -27.33
CA ASN A 100 10.74 -3.11 -27.90
C ASN A 100 9.98 -1.78 -28.04
N LYS A 101 10.69 -0.68 -28.35
CA LYS A 101 10.09 0.67 -28.51
C LYS A 101 8.91 0.72 -29.50
N PHE A 102 8.94 -0.15 -30.51
CA PHE A 102 7.92 -0.22 -31.58
C PHE A 102 6.86 -1.30 -31.38
N SER A 103 6.94 -2.08 -30.29
CA SER A 103 5.96 -3.12 -30.03
C SER A 103 4.62 -2.50 -29.59
N SER A 104 3.49 -3.08 -30.03
CA SER A 104 2.15 -2.57 -29.68
C SER A 104 1.90 -2.64 -28.17
N LYS A 105 1.49 -1.51 -27.57
CA LYS A 105 1.17 -1.41 -26.14
C LYS A 105 -0.04 -2.25 -25.72
N PHE A 106 -0.91 -2.59 -26.66
CA PHE A 106 -2.12 -3.37 -26.43
C PHE A 106 -2.19 -4.56 -27.40
N ILE A 107 -2.74 -5.67 -26.92
CA ILE A 107 -2.93 -6.91 -27.68
C ILE A 107 -4.41 -7.28 -27.68
N GLY A 108 -4.86 -7.91 -28.77
CA GLY A 108 -6.25 -8.33 -28.95
C GLY A 108 -6.54 -8.81 -30.36
N PRO A 109 -7.82 -9.10 -30.67
CA PRO A 109 -8.99 -8.91 -29.81
C PRO A 109 -9.15 -9.98 -28.72
N TYR A 110 -9.75 -9.60 -27.59
CA TYR A 110 -10.25 -10.49 -26.55
C TYR A 110 -11.73 -10.23 -26.31
N THR A 111 -12.46 -11.22 -25.83
CA THR A 111 -13.89 -11.07 -25.49
C THR A 111 -14.05 -11.17 -23.98
N ASN A 112 -14.78 -10.24 -23.38
CA ASN A 112 -15.10 -10.28 -21.95
C ASN A 112 -16.13 -11.39 -21.68
N VAL A 113 -15.78 -12.39 -20.87
CA VAL A 113 -16.66 -13.54 -20.59
C VAL A 113 -17.40 -13.35 -19.27
N LYS A 114 -16.75 -12.75 -18.28
CA LYS A 114 -17.29 -12.67 -16.92
C LYS A 114 -16.68 -11.51 -16.14
N GLN A 115 -17.50 -10.83 -15.36
CA GLN A 115 -17.04 -9.94 -14.30
C GLN A 115 -16.92 -10.71 -12.99
N VAL A 116 -15.72 -10.72 -12.39
CA VAL A 116 -15.50 -11.35 -11.08
C VAL A 116 -15.77 -10.34 -9.98
N ASN A 117 -15.13 -9.16 -10.09
CA ASN A 117 -15.26 -8.04 -9.17
C ASN A 117 -15.39 -6.74 -9.98
N ASN A 118 -15.74 -5.62 -9.33
CA ASN A 118 -15.77 -4.30 -9.97
C ASN A 118 -14.44 -3.87 -10.61
N LYS A 119 -13.32 -4.51 -10.26
CA LYS A 119 -11.98 -4.20 -10.79
C LYS A 119 -11.38 -5.31 -11.64
N THR A 120 -12.02 -6.48 -11.73
CA THR A 120 -11.40 -7.66 -12.36
C THR A 120 -12.41 -8.37 -13.25
N TYR A 121 -12.03 -8.53 -14.51
CA TYR A 121 -12.80 -9.19 -15.55
C TYR A 121 -12.02 -10.40 -16.08
N VAL A 122 -12.72 -11.45 -16.47
CA VAL A 122 -12.14 -12.60 -17.16
C VAL A 122 -12.34 -12.40 -18.65
N VAL A 123 -11.23 -12.34 -19.37
CA VAL A 123 -11.22 -12.18 -20.82
C VAL A 123 -10.76 -13.46 -21.49
N GLN A 124 -11.36 -13.77 -22.64
CA GLN A 124 -11.04 -14.93 -23.45
C GLN A 124 -10.35 -14.50 -24.73
N ASN A 125 -9.27 -15.18 -25.06
CA ASN A 125 -8.60 -15.01 -26.35
C ASN A 125 -9.43 -15.69 -27.45
N THR A 126 -9.75 -14.97 -28.51
CA THR A 126 -10.55 -15.47 -29.65
C THR A 126 -9.87 -16.63 -30.40
N LYS A 127 -8.54 -16.74 -30.33
CA LYS A 127 -7.78 -17.78 -31.05
C LYS A 127 -7.59 -19.07 -30.26
N ASN A 128 -7.29 -18.94 -28.97
CA ASN A 128 -6.83 -20.06 -28.15
C ASN A 128 -7.86 -20.50 -27.10
N ASN A 129 -9.01 -19.81 -27.02
CA ASN A 129 -10.04 -19.98 -25.98
C ASN A 129 -9.51 -19.91 -24.53
N GLN A 130 -8.28 -19.42 -24.34
CA GLN A 130 -7.67 -19.27 -23.03
C GLN A 130 -8.33 -18.10 -22.30
N GLN A 131 -8.77 -18.36 -21.07
CA GLN A 131 -9.35 -17.37 -20.19
C GLN A 131 -8.30 -16.84 -19.21
N THR A 132 -8.24 -15.53 -19.05
CA THR A 132 -7.30 -14.88 -18.14
C THR A 132 -8.00 -13.80 -17.31
N PRO A 133 -7.78 -13.75 -15.98
CA PRO A 133 -8.29 -12.67 -15.15
C PRO A 133 -7.41 -11.42 -15.34
N ILE A 134 -8.02 -10.30 -15.75
CA ILE A 134 -7.34 -9.03 -16.00
C ILE A 134 -8.01 -7.91 -15.22
N THR A 135 -7.20 -6.97 -14.74
CA THR A 135 -7.67 -5.78 -14.02
C THR A 135 -8.18 -4.72 -14.99
N VAL A 136 -9.26 -4.01 -14.63
CA VAL A 136 -9.89 -2.93 -15.43
C VAL A 136 -8.91 -1.89 -15.95
N GLN A 137 -7.85 -1.59 -15.20
CA GLN A 137 -6.82 -0.60 -15.58
C GLN A 137 -6.02 -1.00 -16.82
N ASP A 138 -5.92 -2.30 -17.09
CA ASP A 138 -5.20 -2.87 -18.22
C ASP A 138 -6.15 -3.27 -19.37
N LEU A 139 -7.45 -3.01 -19.24
CA LEU A 139 -8.45 -3.24 -20.28
C LEU A 139 -8.83 -1.95 -20.99
N ARG A 140 -9.13 -2.04 -22.28
CA ARG A 140 -9.80 -0.99 -23.06
C ARG A 140 -10.82 -1.61 -24.00
N SER A 141 -11.92 -0.91 -24.25
CA SER A 141 -12.87 -1.26 -25.31
C SER A 141 -12.27 -0.95 -26.68
N ILE A 142 -12.68 -1.74 -27.67
CA ILE A 142 -12.38 -1.55 -29.10
C ILE A 142 -13.54 -0.81 -29.75
#